data_AF-A0A0F9FQN0-F1
#
_entry.id   AF-A0A0F9FQN0-F1
#
_cell.length_a   1.000
_cell.length_b   1.000
_cell.length_c   1.000
_cell.angle_alpha   90.00
_cell.angle_beta   90.00
_cell.angle_gamma   90.00
#
_symmetry.space_group_name_H-M   'P 1'
#
loop_
_entity.id
_entity.type
_entity.pdbx_description
1 polymer ?
#
loop_
_entity_poly.entity_id
_entity_poly.type
_entity_poly.pdbx_seq_one_letter_code
_entity_poly.pdbx_strand_id
1 'polypeptide(L)'
;MKKIGLVIDKYHLEHKVSEFLKYIDKIADINIYIEESYLFRSSNSTFNEDIFFVKAKGNLVLSFVKFIEEETSIPVINSYKAIWYAINRFLNSTYLRKAGIPVADFSINPKDNF
;
A
#
# COMPACT_ATOMS: atom_id res chain seq x y z
N MET A 1 5.97 19.33 14.29
CA MET A 1 4.88 18.97 13.37
C MET A 1 5.02 17.48 13.08
N LYS A 2 3.93 16.74 12.81
CA LYS A 2 4.02 15.30 12.52
C LYS A 2 4.59 15.10 11.12
N LYS A 3 5.48 14.12 10.97
CA LYS A 3 6.10 13.75 9.69
C LYS A 3 5.40 12.53 9.11
N ILE A 4 4.85 12.68 7.92
CA ILE A 4 4.10 11.64 7.25
C ILE A 4 4.82 11.25 5.97
N GLY A 5 5.11 9.96 5.82
CA GLY A 5 5.57 9.42 4.54
C GLY A 5 4.39 8.98 3.69
N LEU A 6 4.33 9.40 2.43
CA LEU A 6 3.34 8.93 1.48
C LEU A 6 4.02 8.11 0.38
N VAL A 7 3.86 6.80 0.44
CA VAL A 7 4.24 5.87 -0.62
C VAL A 7 3.15 5.87 -1.69
N ILE A 8 3.46 6.30 -2.90
CA ILE A 8 2.46 6.52 -3.95
C ILE A 8 3.01 6.19 -5.34
N ASP A 9 2.14 5.72 -6.23
CA ASP A 9 2.46 5.59 -7.65
C ASP A 9 2.17 6.90 -8.40
N LYS A 10 2.90 7.13 -9.50
CA LYS A 10 2.82 8.38 -10.26
C LYS A 10 1.39 8.71 -10.71
N TYR A 11 0.64 7.70 -11.14
CA TYR A 11 -0.74 7.87 -11.58
C TYR A 11 -1.65 8.38 -10.45
N HIS A 12 -1.56 7.83 -9.24
CA HIS A 12 -2.35 8.32 -8.11
C HIS A 12 -1.92 9.73 -7.68
N LEU A 13 -0.62 10.02 -7.71
CA LEU A 13 -0.08 11.34 -7.37
C LEU A 13 -0.67 12.42 -8.29
N GLU A 14 -0.69 12.15 -9.60
CA GLU A 14 -1.15 13.10 -10.62
C GLU A 14 -2.68 13.26 -10.65
N HIS A 15 -3.44 12.21 -10.32
CA HIS A 15 -4.89 12.21 -10.61
C HIS A 15 -5.82 12.01 -9.42
N LYS A 16 -5.35 11.55 -8.26
CA LYS A 16 -6.25 11.02 -7.22
C LYS A 16 -6.06 11.56 -5.81
N VAL A 17 -5.00 12.32 -5.55
CA VAL A 17 -4.65 12.72 -4.17
C VAL A 17 -4.48 14.23 -3.97
N SER A 18 -4.78 15.07 -4.96
CA SER A 18 -4.54 16.51 -4.88
C SER A 18 -5.21 17.18 -3.67
N GLU A 19 -6.50 16.91 -3.43
CA GLU A 19 -7.23 17.45 -2.27
C GLU A 19 -6.72 16.88 -0.94
N PHE A 20 -6.34 15.60 -0.92
CA PHE A 20 -5.73 14.97 0.24
C PHE A 20 -4.40 15.66 0.61
N LEU A 21 -3.54 15.92 -0.39
CA LEU A 21 -2.27 16.61 -0.19
C LEU A 21 -2.48 18.05 0.32
N LYS A 22 -3.41 18.80 -0.28
CA LYS A 22 -3.75 20.17 0.18
C LYS A 22 -4.23 20.21 1.64
N TYR A 23 -4.96 19.18 2.07
CA TYR A 23 -5.42 19.08 3.45
C TYR A 23 -4.27 18.70 4.39
N ILE A 24 -3.53 17.65 4.05
CA ILE A 24 -2.53 17.08 4.97
C ILE A 24 -1.34 18.01 5.19
N ASP A 25 -0.96 18.79 4.17
CA ASP A 25 0.10 19.81 4.23
C ASP A 25 -0.20 20.92 5.26
N LYS A 26 -1.47 21.10 5.66
CA LYS A 26 -1.85 22.05 6.71
C LYS A 26 -1.63 21.52 8.12
N ILE A 27 -1.49 20.20 8.29
CA ILE A 27 -1.49 19.54 9.60
C ILE A 27 -0.24 18.69 9.86
N ALA A 28 0.56 18.40 8.82
CA ALA A 28 1.73 17.55 8.88
C ALA A 28 2.75 17.91 7.79
N ASP A 29 4.03 17.64 8.07
CA ASP A 29 5.09 17.62 7.07
C ASP A 29 4.96 16.34 6.25
N ILE A 30 4.82 16.43 4.92
CA ILE A 30 4.65 15.26 4.06
C ILE A 30 5.89 15.01 3.18
N ASN A 31 6.44 13.80 3.30
CA ASN A 31 7.48 13.28 2.41
C ASN A 31 6.86 12.33 1.40
N ILE A 32 7.04 12.61 0.10
CA ILE A 32 6.44 11.80 -0.96
C ILE A 32 7.48 10.81 -1.51
N TYR A 33 7.12 9.54 -1.47
CA TYR A 33 7.93 8.41 -1.92
C TYR A 33 7.29 7.80 -3.17
N ILE A 34 7.78 8.20 -4.34
CA ILE A 34 7.31 7.67 -5.62
C ILE A 34 8.02 6.35 -5.90
N GLU A 35 7.25 5.26 -5.95
CA GLU A 35 7.71 3.86 -6.09
C GLU A 35 8.88 3.72 -7.08
N GLU A 36 8.68 4.20 -8.31
CA GLU A 36 9.60 4.04 -9.44
C GLU A 36 10.95 4.71 -9.18
N SER A 37 11.00 5.75 -8.35
CA SER A 37 12.22 6.54 -8.12
C SER A 37 13.02 6.08 -6.91
N TYR A 38 12.35 5.46 -5.93
CA TYR A 38 12.96 5.13 -4.64
C TYR A 38 13.66 3.77 -4.67
N LEU A 39 13.14 2.81 -5.44
CA LEU A 39 13.73 1.47 -5.59
C LEU A 39 15.08 1.47 -6.31
N PHE A 40 15.34 2.45 -7.19
CA PHE A 40 16.66 2.63 -7.81
C PHE A 40 17.66 3.40 -6.93
N ARG A 41 17.19 3.99 -5.83
CA ARG A 41 18.03 4.73 -4.87
C ARG A 41 18.29 3.86 -3.64
N SER A 42 18.87 2.69 -3.85
CA SER A 42 19.34 1.83 -2.76
C SER A 42 20.61 2.41 -2.14
N SER A 43 20.47 3.37 -1.22
CA SER A 43 21.54 3.73 -0.30
C SER A 43 20.98 4.33 0.99
N ASN A 44 21.09 3.58 2.09
CA ASN A 44 20.93 4.02 3.48
C ASN A 44 19.78 5.01 3.73
N SER A 45 18.56 4.65 3.34
CA SER A 45 17.36 5.42 3.69
C SER A 45 17.14 5.35 5.20
N THR A 46 17.51 6.41 5.92
CA THR A 46 17.09 6.60 7.30
C THR A 46 15.75 7.33 7.27
N PHE A 47 14.68 6.60 7.56
CA PHE A 47 13.34 7.18 7.70
C PHE A 47 13.22 7.91 9.02
N ASN A 48 12.53 9.04 9.01
CA ASN A 48 12.27 9.86 10.20
C ASN A 48 10.79 10.26 10.32
N GLU A 49 9.93 9.57 9.57
CA GLU A 49 8.49 9.67 9.60
C GLU A 49 7.91 9.14 10.91
N ASP A 50 6.82 9.75 11.38
CA ASP A 50 6.00 9.23 12.46
C ASP A 50 5.08 8.10 11.98
N ILE A 51 4.68 8.11 10.70
CA ILE A 51 3.78 7.15 10.07
C ILE A 51 3.91 7.18 8.54
N PHE A 52 3.71 6.02 7.90
CA PHE A 52 3.58 5.92 6.45
C PHE A 52 2.14 5.66 6.01
N PHE A 53 1.72 6.35 4.95
CA PHE A 53 0.54 6.02 4.15
C PHE A 53 0.94 5.42 2.81
N VAL A 54 0.18 4.44 2.34
CA VAL A 54 0.42 3.75 1.07
C VAL A 54 -0.80 3.90 0.16
N LYS A 55 -0.61 4.63 -0.94
CA LYS A 55 -1.55 4.79 -2.04
C LYS A 55 -0.91 4.32 -3.35
N ALA A 56 -0.46 3.09 -3.38
CA ALA A 56 0.12 2.46 -4.56
C ALA A 56 -0.24 0.98 -4.61
N LYS A 57 -0.06 0.34 -5.78
CA LYS A 57 -0.20 -1.11 -5.94
C LYS A 57 0.89 -1.65 -6.87
N GLY A 58 1.41 -2.82 -6.55
CA GLY A 58 2.45 -3.47 -7.35
C GLY A 58 3.37 -4.33 -6.49
N ASN A 59 4.10 -5.24 -7.12
CA ASN A 59 5.07 -6.09 -6.40
C ASN A 59 6.20 -5.27 -5.80
N LEU A 60 6.58 -4.18 -6.47
CA LEU A 60 7.62 -3.26 -6.06
C LEU A 60 7.18 -2.43 -4.83
N VAL A 61 5.97 -1.85 -4.84
CA VAL A 61 5.33 -1.29 -3.63
C VAL A 61 5.33 -2.27 -2.46
N LEU A 62 4.90 -3.51 -2.71
CA LEU A 62 4.82 -4.54 -1.66
C LEU A 62 6.18 -4.78 -1.00
N SER A 63 7.24 -4.92 -1.80
CA SER A 63 8.60 -5.08 -1.29
C SER A 63 9.05 -3.87 -0.49
N PHE A 64 8.72 -2.65 -0.94
CA PHE A 64 9.10 -1.43 -0.23
C PHE A 64 8.37 -1.27 1.10
N VAL A 65 7.06 -1.51 1.13
CA VAL A 65 6.26 -1.45 2.36
C VAL A 65 6.70 -2.53 3.35
N LYS A 66 6.99 -3.75 2.85
CA LYS A 66 7.56 -4.82 3.66
C LYS A 66 8.88 -4.41 4.29
N PHE A 67 9.78 -3.78 3.52
CA PHE A 67 11.05 -3.26 4.03
C PHE A 67 10.84 -2.23 5.16
N ILE A 68 9.92 -1.26 4.98
CA ILE A 68 9.62 -0.28 6.03
C ILE A 68 9.10 -0.99 7.30
N GLU A 69 8.19 -1.94 7.17
CA GLU A 69 7.61 -2.65 8.33
C GLU A 69 8.60 -3.59 9.04
N GLU A 70 9.53 -4.21 8.31
CA GLU A 70 10.49 -5.17 8.88
C GLU A 70 11.72 -4.48 9.47
N GLU A 71 12.19 -3.39 8.85
CA GLU A 71 13.44 -2.71 9.23
C GLU A 71 13.21 -1.47 10.12
N THR A 72 11.95 -1.06 10.32
CA THR A 72 11.61 0.09 11.17
C THR A 72 10.50 -0.23 12.15
N SER A 73 10.39 0.58 13.20
CA SER A 73 9.22 0.58 14.10
C SER A 73 8.15 1.58 13.66
N ILE A 74 8.27 2.18 12.47
CA ILE A 74 7.34 3.19 11.97
C ILE A 74 6.07 2.48 11.48
N PRO A 75 4.88 2.85 11.97
CA PRO A 75 3.63 2.24 11.53
C PRO A 75 3.33 2.56 10.06
N VAL A 76 2.72 1.61 9.35
CA VAL A 76 2.38 1.74 7.93
C VAL A 76 0.90 1.42 7.67
N ILE A 77 0.23 2.30 6.91
CA ILE A 77 -1.17 2.19 6.51
C ILE A 77 -1.28 2.37 4.99
N ASN A 78 -1.56 1.38 4.16
CA ASN A 78 -1.94 0.01 4.49
C ASN A 78 -0.70 -0.89 4.58
N SER A 79 -0.78 -1.94 5.41
CA SER A 79 0.34 -2.86 5.57
C SER A 79 0.61 -3.69 4.32
N TYR A 80 1.83 -4.20 4.14
CA TYR A 80 2.19 -5.02 2.96
C TYR A 80 1.28 -6.26 2.86
N LYS A 81 0.94 -6.88 3.99
CA LYS A 81 0.04 -8.04 4.03
C LYS A 81 -1.36 -7.67 3.56
N ALA A 82 -1.90 -6.54 4.03
CA ALA A 82 -3.22 -6.08 3.64
C ALA A 82 -3.27 -5.76 2.13
N ILE A 83 -2.25 -5.08 1.61
CA ILE A 83 -2.13 -4.78 0.18
C ILE A 83 -2.05 -6.08 -0.62
N TRP A 84 -1.24 -7.04 -0.20
CA TRP A 84 -1.09 -8.33 -0.89
C TRP A 84 -2.41 -9.11 -0.92
N TYR A 85 -3.13 -9.17 0.21
CA TYR A 85 -4.46 -9.79 0.24
C TYR A 85 -5.48 -9.08 -0.64
N ALA A 86 -5.42 -7.76 -0.75
CA ALA A 86 -6.31 -7.01 -1.64
C ALA A 86 -6.02 -7.29 -3.13
N ILE A 87 -4.76 -7.53 -3.49
CA ILE A 87 -4.36 -7.87 -4.87
C ILE A 87 -4.75 -9.33 -5.20
N ASN A 88 -4.59 -10.25 -4.26
CA ASN A 88 -4.87 -11.68 -4.46
C ASN A 88 -6.35 -12.00 -4.28
N ARG A 89 -7.16 -11.70 -5.31
CA ARG A 89 -8.63 -11.83 -5.31
C ARG A 89 -9.15 -13.17 -4.79
N PHE A 90 -8.53 -14.28 -5.18
CA PHE A 90 -8.95 -15.61 -4.71
C PHE A 90 -8.82 -15.74 -3.17
N LEU A 91 -7.66 -15.36 -2.64
CA LEU A 91 -7.42 -15.39 -1.19
C LEU A 91 -8.31 -14.37 -0.49
N ASN A 92 -8.44 -13.16 -1.03
CA ASN A 92 -9.35 -12.14 -0.53
C ASN A 92 -10.76 -12.69 -0.32
N SER A 93 -11.36 -13.27 -1.37
CA SER A 93 -12.69 -13.86 -1.31
C SER A 93 -12.77 -15.04 -0.35
N THR A 94 -11.69 -15.82 -0.22
CA THR A 94 -11.61 -16.91 0.77
C THR A 94 -11.67 -16.36 2.20
N TYR A 95 -10.92 -15.30 2.51
CA TYR A 95 -10.93 -14.67 3.83
C TYR A 95 -12.26 -13.98 4.14
N LEU A 96 -12.84 -13.26 3.18
CA LEU A 96 -14.15 -12.63 3.32
C LEU A 96 -15.23 -13.68 3.63
N ARG A 97 -15.27 -14.79 2.87
CA ARG A 97 -16.20 -15.90 3.11
C ARG A 97 -16.02 -16.49 4.51
N LYS A 98 -14.77 -16.74 4.94
CA LYS A 98 -14.47 -17.25 6.29
C LYS A 98 -14.93 -16.29 7.39
N ALA A 99 -14.91 -14.99 7.13
CA ALA A 99 -15.41 -13.96 8.04
C ALA A 99 -16.94 -13.78 8.01
N GLY A 100 -17.67 -14.61 7.25
CA GLY A 100 -19.12 -14.51 7.11
C GLY A 100 -19.59 -13.38 6.18
N ILE A 101 -18.68 -12.78 5.41
CA ILE A 101 -19.03 -11.74 4.43
C ILE A 101 -19.49 -12.42 3.14
N PRO A 102 -20.69 -12.08 2.62
CA PRO A 102 -21.17 -12.62 1.35
C PRO A 102 -20.20 -12.30 0.21
N VAL A 103 -19.83 -13.33 -0.56
CA VAL A 103 -19.02 -13.22 -1.77
C VAL A 103 -19.62 -14.12 -2.84
N ALA A 104 -19.46 -13.76 -4.12
CA ALA A 104 -19.87 -14.60 -5.24
C ALA A 104 -19.21 -15.98 -5.18
N ASP A 105 -19.81 -16.98 -5.84
CA ASP A 105 -19.17 -18.28 -5.99
C ASP A 105 -17.91 -18.19 -6.87
N PHE A 106 -16.86 -18.91 -6.46
CA PHE A 106 -15.55 -18.87 -7.12
C PHE A 106 -14.86 -20.24 -7.01
N SER A 107 -13.99 -20.53 -7.99
CA SER A 107 -13.10 -21.69 -7.99
C SER A 107 -11.68 -21.25 -8.42
N ILE A 108 -10.63 -21.88 -7.87
CA ILE A 108 -9.24 -21.70 -8.33
C ILE A 108 -9.08 -22.23 -9.75
N ASN A 109 -9.78 -23.32 -10.04
CA ASN A 109 -9.69 -24.03 -11.29
C ASN A 109 -11.13 -24.25 -11.76
N PRO A 110 -11.66 -23.43 -12.69
CA PRO A 110 -12.94 -23.73 -13.30
C PRO A 110 -12.74 -25.05 -14.04
N LYS A 111 -13.24 -26.16 -13.49
CA LYS A 111 -13.37 -27.35 -14.31
C LYS A 111 -14.46 -27.03 -15.32
N ASP A 112 -14.06 -27.00 -16.60
CA ASP A 112 -14.95 -27.03 -17.75
C ASP A 112 -16.10 -27.99 -17.49
N ASN A 113 -17.33 -27.48 -17.58
CA ASN A 113 -18.58 -28.22 -17.84
C ASN A 113 -19.77 -27.23 -17.75
N PHE A 114 -19.99 -26.48 -18.82
CA PHE A 114 -21.33 -26.09 -19.27
C PHE A 114 -21.67 -26.96 -20.47
#